data_AF-A0A062GS81-F1
#
_entry.id   AF-A0A062GS81-F1
#
_cell.length_a   1.000
_cell.length_b   1.000
_cell.length_c   1.000
_cell.angle_alpha   90.00
_cell.angle_beta   90.00
_cell.angle_gamma   90.00
#
_symmetry.space_group_name_H-M   'P 1'
#
loop_
_entity.id
_entity.type
_entity.pdbx_description
1 polymer ?
#
loop_
_entity_poly.entity_id
_entity_poly.type
_entity_poly.pdbx_seq_one_letter_code
_entity_poly.pdbx_strand_id
1 'polypeptide(L)' 'MARADVFDYIEMFYNRVRRHSANGWLSPEAFEQKYFKNLEGFVVHDTV' A
#
# COMPACT_ATOMS: atom_id res chain seq x y z
N MET A 1 -24.17 0.52 -15.33
CA MET A 1 -24.00 0.12 -13.93
C MET A 1 -22.75 -0.75 -13.77
N ALA A 2 -22.60 -1.86 -14.50
CA ALA A 2 -21.44 -2.76 -14.39
C ALA A 2 -20.01 -2.16 -14.40
N ARG A 3 -19.72 -1.06 -15.11
CA ARG A 3 -18.37 -0.48 -15.14
C ARG A 3 -17.95 0.15 -13.81
N ALA A 4 -18.89 0.78 -13.11
CA ALA A 4 -18.63 1.39 -11.81
C ALA A 4 -18.41 0.29 -10.76
N ASP A 5 -19.28 -0.72 -10.75
CA ASP A 5 -19.18 -1.85 -9.82
C ASP A 5 -17.84 -2.60 -9.97
N VAL A 6 -17.36 -2.79 -11.20
CA VAL A 6 -16.05 -3.40 -11.47
C VAL A 6 -14.90 -2.50 -11.03
N PHE A 7 -15.01 -1.19 -11.25
CA PHE A 7 -14.00 -0.22 -10.82
C PHE A 7 -13.88 -0.20 -9.29
N ASP A 8 -15.01 -0.08 -8.59
CA ASP A 8 -15.09 -0.08 -7.14
C ASP A 8 -14.52 -1.37 -6.55
N TYR A 9 -14.81 -2.53 -7.17
CA TYR A 9 -14.23 -3.80 -6.76
C TYR A 9 -12.70 -3.83 -6.92
N ILE A 10 -12.20 -3.31 -8.05
CA ILE A 10 -10.77 -3.28 -8.35
C ILE A 10 -10.02 -2.42 -7.33
N GLU A 11 -10.52 -1.22 -7.04
CA GLU A 11 -9.86 -0.29 -6.12
C GLU A 11 -9.99 -0.72 -4.66
N MET A 12 -11.21 -1.01 -4.20
CA MET A 12 -11.46 -1.25 -2.79
C MET A 12 -11.04 -2.63 -2.30
N PHE A 13 -10.92 -3.62 -3.19
CA PHE A 13 -10.64 -5.01 -2.77
C PHE A 13 -9.47 -5.64 -3.50
N TYR A 14 -9.47 -5.62 -4.84
CA TYR A 14 -8.46 -6.35 -5.61
C TYR A 14 -7.06 -5.75 -5.44
N ASN A 15 -6.92 -4.45 -5.64
CA ASN A 15 -5.63 -3.77 -5.58
C ASN A 15 -5.03 -3.81 -4.17
N ARG A 16 -5.84 -3.77 -3.10
CA ARG A 16 -5.36 -3.85 -1.72
C ARG A 16 -4.64 -5.15 -1.39
N VAL A 17 -5.04 -6.26 -2.00
CA VAL A 17 -4.50 -7.60 -1.68
C VAL A 17 -3.45 -8.04 -2.71
N ARG A 18 -3.53 -7.52 -3.93
CA ARG A 18 -2.66 -7.93 -5.03
C ARG A 18 -1.20 -7.60 -4.72
N ARG A 19 -0.33 -8.61 -4.80
CA ARG A 19 1.12 -8.43 -4.67
C ARG A 19 1.70 -7.91 -5.98
N HIS A 20 2.55 -6.91 -5.89
CA HIS A 20 3.24 -6.33 -7.04
C HIS A 20 4.75 -6.59 -6.92
N SER A 21 5.36 -7.11 -7.98
CA SER A 21 6.83 -7.32 -8.04
C SER A 21 7.60 -6.01 -7.84
N ALA A 22 7.06 -4.90 -8.35
CA ALA A 22 7.60 -3.55 -8.16
C ALA A 22 7.67 -3.14 -6.67
N ASN A 23 6.74 -3.64 -5.84
CA ASN A 23 6.71 -3.36 -4.40
C ASN A 23 7.48 -4.42 -3.58
N GLY A 24 8.35 -5.19 -4.23
CA GLY A 24 9.06 -6.30 -3.57
C GLY A 24 8.13 -7.45 -3.18
N TRP A 25 7.10 -7.71 -4.01
CA TRP A 25 6.05 -8.70 -3.75
C TRP A 25 5.17 -8.40 -2.53
N LEU A 26 5.12 -7.15 -2.10
CA LEU A 26 4.19 -6.66 -1.11
C LEU A 26 2.87 -6.22 -1.76
N SER A 27 1.79 -6.26 -0.99
CA SER A 27 0.57 -5.55 -1.36
C SER A 27 0.78 -4.04 -1.22
N PRO A 28 -0.02 -3.19 -1.89
CA PRO A 28 0.06 -1.74 -1.75
C PRO A 28 -0.06 -1.29 -0.29
N GLU A 29 -1.02 -1.84 0.46
CA GLU A 29 -1.21 -1.52 1.88
C GLU A 29 0.02 -1.88 2.73
N ALA A 30 0.61 -3.06 2.51
CA ALA A 30 1.81 -3.46 3.24
C ALA A 30 3.05 -2.62 2.85
N PHE A 31 3.12 -2.19 1.58
CA PHE A 31 4.17 -1.29 1.11
C PHE A 31 4.06 0.09 1.77
N GLU A 32 2.87 0.67 1.83
CA GLU A 32 2.61 1.95 2.50
C GLU A 32 2.91 1.88 4.00
N GLN A 33 2.44 0.84 4.69
CA GLN A 33 2.75 0.63 6.12
C GLN A 33 4.26 0.56 6.37
N LYS A 34 4.99 -0.17 5.53
CA LYS A 34 6.46 -0.24 5.62
C LYS A 34 7.10 1.12 5.37
N TYR A 35 6.60 1.87 4.39
CA TYR A 35 7.08 3.22 4.09
C TYR A 35 6.88 4.18 5.28
N PHE A 36 5.68 4.23 5.87
CA PHE A 36 5.40 5.07 7.03
C PHE A 36 6.19 4.65 8.27
N LYS A 37 6.33 3.35 8.55
CA LYS A 37 7.16 2.86 9.65
C LYS A 37 8.63 3.27 9.49
N ASN A 38 9.15 3.25 8.27
CA ASN A 38 10.51 3.72 7.98
C ASN A 38 10.64 5.23 8.19
N LEU A 39 9.61 6.02 7.82
CA LEU A 39 9.58 7.46 8.10
C LEU A 39 9.55 7.75 9.61
N GLU A 40 8.74 7.03 10.39
CA GLU A 40 8.72 7.17 11.84
C GLU A 40 10.10 6.86 12.46
N GLY A 41 10.74 5.78 12.01
CA GLY A 41 12.10 5.44 12.44
C GLY A 41 13.14 6.50 12.08
N PHE A 42 13.00 7.13 10.91
CA PHE A 42 13.88 8.22 10.48
C PHE A 42 13.70 9.49 11.34
N VAL A 43 12.46 9.89 11.62
CA VAL A 43 12.19 11.07 12.47
C VAL A 43 12.72 10.88 13.90
N VAL A 44 12.60 9.68 14.47
CA VAL A 44 13.09 9.39 15.83
C VAL A 44 14.62 9.36 15.89
N HIS A 45 15.32 8.93 14.84
CA HIS A 45 16.78 8.90 14.81
C HIS A 45 17.43 10.28 14.58
N ASP A 46 16.76 11.19 13.87
CA ASP A 46 17.29 12.54 13.57
C ASP A 46 17.01 13.58 14.66
N THR A 47 16.22 13.24 15.69
CA THR A 47 15.84 14.15 16.79
C THR A 47 16.64 14.00 18.09
N VAL A 48 17.75 13.23 18.08
CA VAL A 48 18.67 13.06 19.22
C VAL A 48 20.03 13.70 18.96
#